data_AF-A0A2T2S432-F1
#
_entry.id   AF-A0A2T2S432-F1
#
_cell.length_a   1.000
_cell.length_b   1.000
_cell.length_c   1.000
_cell.angle_alpha   90.00
_cell.angle_beta   90.00
_cell.angle_gamma   90.00
#
_symmetry.space_group_name_H-M   'P 1'
#
loop_
_entity.id
_entity.type
_entity.pdbx_description
1 polymer ?
#
loop_
_entity_poly.entity_id
_entity_poly.type
_entity_poly.pdbx_seq_one_letter_code
_entity_poly.pdbx_strand_id
1 'polypeptide(L)'
;MPDHPPLFEQLQDLATEQKNPHSTHIDTASVEEILRVINTEDHLVPIAVRRELPHVAEAVKIVVEAFQNDGRLFYVGAGTSGRLGIVDASECPPTFGTDPEMVQGIIAGGKKAVFRSQEGAEDVPAAGAEAL
;
A
#
# COMPACT_ATOMS: atom_id res chain seq x y z
N MET A 1 -23.90 -1.03 -24.36
CA MET A 1 -22.92 -1.13 -23.25
C MET A 1 -21.95 0.01 -23.47
N PRO A 2 -21.60 0.83 -22.47
CA PRO A 2 -20.69 1.94 -22.74
C PRO A 2 -19.35 1.38 -23.22
N ASP A 3 -18.85 1.96 -24.30
CA ASP A 3 -17.57 1.68 -24.96
C ASP A 3 -16.41 2.04 -24.01
N HIS A 4 -16.19 1.23 -22.98
CA HIS A 4 -14.97 1.29 -22.22
C HIS A 4 -13.87 0.61 -23.04
N PRO A 5 -12.70 1.24 -23.23
CA PRO A 5 -11.56 0.55 -23.82
C PRO A 5 -11.29 -0.71 -22.98
N PRO A 6 -10.89 -1.84 -23.61
CA PRO A 6 -10.56 -3.07 -22.90
C PRO A 6 -9.70 -2.77 -21.67
N LEU A 7 -9.98 -3.40 -20.52
CA LEU A 7 -9.25 -3.16 -19.26
C LEU A 7 -7.73 -3.13 -19.48
N PHE A 8 -7.23 -3.99 -20.36
CA PHE A 8 -5.83 -4.02 -20.78
C PHE A 8 -5.30 -2.67 -21.30
N GLU A 9 -6.05 -1.97 -22.16
CA GLU A 9 -5.67 -0.65 -22.68
C GLU A 9 -5.67 0.42 -21.58
N GLN A 10 -6.58 0.32 -20.61
CA GLN A 10 -6.64 1.25 -19.46
C GLN A 10 -5.44 1.07 -18.53
N LEU A 11 -5.00 -0.18 -18.34
CA LEU A 11 -3.88 -0.51 -17.46
C LEU A 11 -2.53 -0.17 -18.08
N GLN A 12 -2.40 -0.23 -19.40
CA GLN A 12 -1.12 -0.06 -20.11
C GLN A 12 -0.46 1.32 -19.85
N ASP A 13 -1.27 2.35 -19.59
CA ASP A 13 -0.79 3.70 -19.33
C ASP A 13 -0.43 3.95 -17.86
N LEU A 14 -0.80 3.04 -16.94
CA LEU A 14 -0.46 3.16 -15.52
C LEU A 14 1.02 2.88 -15.29
N ALA A 15 1.70 3.79 -14.59
CA ALA A 15 3.13 3.64 -14.30
C ALA A 15 3.48 2.32 -13.58
N THR A 16 2.57 1.79 -12.75
CA THR A 16 2.74 0.53 -12.02
C THR A 16 2.72 -0.71 -12.91
N GLU A 17 2.10 -0.62 -14.10
CA GLU A 17 1.97 -1.72 -15.06
C GLU A 17 3.00 -1.63 -16.20
N GLN A 18 3.83 -0.57 -16.22
CA GLN A 18 4.88 -0.40 -17.20
C GLN A 18 6.08 -1.29 -16.90
N LYS A 19 6.71 -1.81 -17.96
CA LYS A 19 7.96 -2.57 -17.84
C LYS A 19 9.11 -1.63 -17.50
N ASN A 20 9.93 -2.01 -16.53
CA ASN A 20 11.18 -1.31 -16.27
C ASN A 20 12.24 -1.67 -17.35
N PRO A 21 12.77 -0.70 -18.12
CA PRO A 21 13.79 -0.96 -19.13
C PRO A 21 15.09 -1.59 -18.59
N HIS A 22 15.41 -1.39 -17.30
CA HIS A 22 16.60 -1.92 -16.64
C HIS A 22 16.50 -3.40 -16.28
N SER A 23 15.31 -4.00 -16.36
CA SER A 23 15.06 -5.42 -16.02
C SER A 23 14.61 -6.27 -17.21
N THR A 24 14.82 -5.81 -18.44
CA THR A 24 14.36 -6.48 -19.68
C THR A 24 14.89 -7.90 -19.89
N HIS A 25 16.01 -8.27 -19.26
CA HIS A 25 16.64 -9.59 -19.32
C HIS A 25 16.90 -10.19 -17.93
N ILE A 26 16.16 -9.73 -16.90
CA ILE A 26 16.40 -10.08 -15.50
C ILE A 26 16.29 -11.60 -15.22
N ASP A 27 15.53 -12.33 -16.04
CA ASP A 27 15.32 -13.77 -15.98
C ASP A 27 16.54 -14.59 -16.45
N THR A 28 17.47 -13.98 -17.20
CA THR A 28 18.70 -14.59 -17.71
C THR A 28 19.97 -14.01 -17.10
N ALA A 29 19.84 -12.96 -16.29
CA ALA A 29 20.94 -12.28 -15.62
C ALA A 29 21.56 -13.13 -14.50
N SER A 30 22.81 -12.85 -14.16
CA SER A 30 23.45 -13.44 -12.98
C SER A 30 22.79 -12.95 -11.69
N VAL A 31 22.94 -13.71 -10.61
CA VAL A 31 22.41 -13.33 -9.28
C VAL A 31 22.93 -11.95 -8.85
N GLU A 32 24.20 -11.62 -9.10
CA GLU A 32 24.76 -10.31 -8.76
C GLU A 32 24.09 -9.17 -9.53
N GLU A 33 23.84 -9.36 -10.83
CA GLU A 33 23.16 -8.38 -11.67
C GLU A 33 21.71 -8.17 -11.21
N ILE A 34 20.98 -9.24 -10.89
CA ILE A 34 19.62 -9.16 -10.35
C ILE A 34 19.59 -8.32 -9.07
N LEU A 35 20.49 -8.61 -8.12
CA LEU A 35 20.57 -7.88 -6.86
C LEU A 35 20.95 -6.41 -7.08
N ARG A 36 21.84 -6.14 -8.04
CA ARG A 36 22.23 -4.77 -8.41
C ARG A 36 21.08 -3.98 -9.01
N VAL A 37 20.27 -4.60 -9.88
CA VAL A 37 19.07 -3.96 -10.46
C VAL A 37 18.08 -3.62 -9.34
N ILE A 38 17.71 -4.59 -8.50
CA ILE A 38 16.77 -4.37 -7.39
C ILE A 38 17.26 -3.25 -6.47
N ASN A 39 18.52 -3.34 -6.02
CA ASN A 39 19.06 -2.34 -5.12
C ASN A 39 19.13 -0.95 -5.75
N THR A 40 19.43 -0.85 -7.05
CA THR A 40 19.44 0.44 -7.76
C THR A 40 18.06 1.08 -7.77
N GLU A 41 17.00 0.30 -8.02
CA GLU A 41 15.62 0.78 -7.98
C GLU A 41 15.17 1.16 -6.57
N ASP A 42 15.57 0.41 -5.55
CA ASP A 42 15.26 0.73 -4.14
C ASP A 42 15.78 2.12 -3.72
N HIS A 43 16.93 2.56 -4.25
CA HIS A 43 17.50 3.88 -3.96
C HIS A 43 16.63 5.03 -4.49
N LEU A 44 15.72 4.78 -5.42
CA LEU A 44 14.80 5.79 -5.94
C LEU A 44 13.66 6.07 -4.97
N VAL A 45 13.31 5.10 -4.09
CA VAL A 45 12.16 5.20 -3.18
C VAL A 45 12.30 6.37 -2.19
N PRO A 46 13.42 6.55 -1.45
CA PRO A 46 13.56 7.70 -0.55
C PRO A 46 13.50 9.05 -1.27
N ILE A 47 13.93 9.10 -2.54
CA ILE A 47 13.88 10.31 -3.37
C ILE A 47 12.43 10.63 -3.72
N ALA A 48 11.63 9.62 -4.09
CA ALA A 48 10.19 9.78 -4.32
C ALA A 48 9.46 10.23 -3.05
N VAL A 49 9.71 9.57 -1.91
CA VAL A 49 9.12 9.96 -0.62
C VAL A 49 9.47 11.39 -0.24
N ARG A 50 10.71 11.84 -0.48
CA ARG A 50 11.12 13.23 -0.22
C ARG A 50 10.25 14.25 -0.97
N ARG A 51 9.84 13.95 -2.20
CA ARG A 51 9.02 14.85 -3.01
C ARG A 51 7.60 14.98 -2.44
N GLU A 52 7.12 13.95 -1.75
CA GLU A 52 5.77 13.91 -1.16
C GLU A 52 5.68 14.42 0.28
N LEU A 53 6.80 14.86 0.88
CA LEU A 53 6.80 15.39 2.24
C LEU A 53 5.76 16.51 2.51
N PRO A 54 5.45 17.43 1.57
CA PRO A 54 4.39 18.41 1.78
C PRO A 54 3.00 17.76 1.97
N HIS A 55 2.67 16.73 1.19
CA HIS A 55 1.39 16.01 1.30
C HIS A 55 1.35 15.12 2.55
N VAL A 56 2.46 14.44 2.86
CA VAL A 56 2.59 13.65 4.11
C VAL A 56 2.42 14.55 5.32
N ALA A 57 3.02 15.75 5.32
CA ALA A 57 2.86 16.71 6.41
C ALA A 57 1.40 17.14 6.59
N GLU A 58 0.65 17.31 5.50
CA GLU A 58 -0.78 17.63 5.57
C GLU A 58 -1.61 16.46 6.12
N ALA A 59 -1.35 15.24 5.67
CA ALA A 59 -1.98 14.05 6.22
C ALA A 59 -1.73 13.91 7.72
N VAL A 60 -0.50 14.15 8.19
CA VAL A 60 -0.16 14.12 9.61
C VAL A 60 -0.95 15.17 10.40
N LYS A 61 -1.14 16.39 9.89
CA LYS A 61 -1.95 17.42 10.58
C LYS A 61 -3.39 16.97 10.77
N ILE A 62 -4.00 16.42 9.71
CA ILE A 62 -5.38 15.90 9.74
C ILE A 62 -5.51 14.79 10.79
N VAL A 63 -4.55 13.87 10.82
CA VAL A 63 -4.53 12.76 11.78
C VAL A 63 -4.36 13.25 13.21
N VAL A 64 -3.47 14.21 13.44
CA VAL A 64 -3.27 14.82 14.77
C VAL A 64 -4.54 15.52 15.25
N GLU A 65 -5.21 16.29 14.39
CA GLU A 65 -6.49 16.92 14.70
C GLU A 65 -7.57 15.88 15.03
N ALA A 66 -7.65 14.79 14.27
CA ALA A 66 -8.57 13.70 14.55
C ALA A 66 -8.32 13.09 15.94
N PHE A 67 -7.06 12.78 16.28
CA PHE A 67 -6.72 12.23 17.60
C PHE A 67 -7.01 13.19 18.76
N GLN A 68 -6.82 14.50 18.56
CA GLN A 68 -7.16 15.50 19.57
C GLN A 68 -8.67 15.59 19.84
N ASN A 69 -9.49 15.11 18.92
CA ASN A 69 -10.94 15.04 19.02
C ASN A 69 -11.44 13.60 19.28
N ASP A 70 -10.63 12.77 19.96
CA ASP A 70 -10.93 11.37 20.29
C ASP A 70 -11.23 10.47 19.06
N GLY A 71 -10.73 10.89 17.89
CA GLY A 71 -10.82 10.14 16.64
C GLY A 71 -9.80 8.99 16.54
N ARG A 72 -9.86 8.26 15.44
CA ARG A 72 -9.03 7.07 15.16
C ARG A 72 -8.47 7.13 13.74
N LEU A 73 -7.34 6.47 13.51
CA LEU A 73 -6.74 6.31 12.20
C LEU A 73 -7.00 4.90 11.66
N PHE A 74 -7.59 4.81 10.48
CA PHE A 74 -7.83 3.55 9.78
C PHE A 74 -7.00 3.49 8.50
N TYR A 75 -6.13 2.49 8.40
CA TYR A 75 -5.53 2.10 7.12
C TYR A 75 -6.40 1.04 6.47
N VAL A 76 -6.81 1.26 5.23
CA VAL A 76 -7.67 0.32 4.49
C VAL A 76 -6.97 -0.06 3.19
N GLY A 77 -6.85 -1.36 2.91
CA GLY A 77 -6.23 -1.82 1.67
C GLY A 77 -6.39 -3.32 1.41
N ALA A 78 -5.93 -3.76 0.24
CA ALA A 78 -5.86 -5.17 -0.14
C ALA A 78 -4.41 -5.64 -0.28
N GLY A 79 -4.21 -6.95 -0.35
CA GLY A 79 -2.90 -7.55 -0.64
C GLY A 79 -1.76 -7.00 0.21
N THR A 80 -0.67 -6.57 -0.44
CA THR A 80 0.51 -6.00 0.22
C THR A 80 0.20 -4.70 0.96
N SER A 81 -0.58 -3.79 0.36
CA SER A 81 -0.93 -2.50 0.97
C SER A 81 -1.71 -2.67 2.27
N GLY A 82 -2.70 -3.57 2.30
CA GLY A 82 -3.45 -3.88 3.52
C GLY A 82 -2.58 -4.51 4.61
N ARG A 83 -1.60 -5.36 4.23
CA ARG A 83 -0.65 -5.93 5.19
C ARG A 83 0.29 -4.87 5.79
N LEU A 84 0.76 -3.92 4.99
CA LEU A 84 1.58 -2.81 5.49
C LEU A 84 0.81 -1.95 6.50
N GLY A 85 -0.47 -1.65 6.24
CA GLY A 85 -1.32 -0.96 7.22
C GLY A 85 -1.50 -1.72 8.53
N ILE A 86 -1.59 -3.05 8.48
CA ILE A 86 -1.65 -3.91 9.68
C ILE A 86 -0.32 -3.88 10.45
N VAL A 87 0.82 -3.93 9.75
CA VAL A 87 2.14 -3.85 10.38
C VAL A 87 2.29 -2.54 11.14
N ASP A 88 2.05 -1.39 10.48
CA ASP A 88 2.17 -0.07 11.10
C ASP A 88 1.25 0.10 12.32
N ALA A 89 -0.03 -0.29 12.18
CA ALA A 89 -0.98 -0.24 13.28
C ALA A 89 -0.56 -1.12 14.47
N SER A 90 -0.03 -2.32 14.21
CA SER A 90 0.38 -3.25 15.27
C SER A 90 1.59 -2.78 16.09
N GLU A 91 2.40 -1.89 15.51
CA GLU A 91 3.58 -1.33 16.16
C GLU A 91 3.25 -0.12 17.04
N CYS A 92 2.07 0.50 16.86
CA CYS A 92 1.69 1.71 17.60
C CYS A 92 1.55 1.48 19.12
N PRO A 93 0.83 0.45 19.62
CA PRO A 93 0.71 0.21 21.05
C PRO A 93 2.04 -0.07 21.77
N PRO A 94 2.92 -0.98 21.30
CA PRO A 94 4.18 -1.24 22.00
C PRO A 94 5.19 -0.10 21.86
N THR A 95 5.14 0.71 20.80
CA THR A 95 6.08 1.81 20.58
C THR A 95 5.68 3.07 21.35
N PHE A 96 4.39 3.41 21.36
CA PHE A 96 3.89 4.69 21.86
C PHE A 96 2.97 4.56 23.10
N GLY A 97 2.63 3.34 23.53
CA GLY A 97 1.73 3.11 24.66
C GLY A 97 0.28 3.47 24.38
N THR A 98 -0.12 3.49 23.10
CA THR A 98 -1.47 3.85 22.65
C THR A 98 -2.46 2.71 22.85
N ASP A 99 -3.75 3.05 22.89
CA ASP A 99 -4.83 2.06 22.83
C ASP A 99 -4.81 1.36 21.45
N PRO A 100 -4.92 0.02 21.37
CA PRO A 100 -5.02 -0.70 20.10
C PRO A 100 -6.14 -0.23 19.16
N GLU A 101 -7.18 0.43 19.67
CA GLU A 101 -8.25 0.99 18.83
C GLU A 101 -7.88 2.31 18.16
N MET A 102 -6.83 3.01 18.62
CA MET A 102 -6.43 4.33 18.12
C MET A 102 -5.95 4.29 16.66
N VAL A 103 -5.24 3.23 16.27
CA VAL A 103 -4.73 3.00 14.91
C VAL A 103 -5.06 1.57 14.49
N GLN A 104 -5.77 1.40 13.38
CA GLN A 104 -6.25 0.09 12.94
C GLN A 104 -5.96 -0.17 11.45
N GLY A 105 -5.51 -1.39 11.15
CA GLY A 105 -5.34 -1.88 9.78
C GLY A 105 -6.51 -2.77 9.36
N ILE A 106 -7.18 -2.40 8.29
CA ILE A 106 -8.29 -3.13 7.67
C ILE A 106 -7.82 -3.69 6.33
N ILE A 107 -7.90 -5.02 6.19
CA ILE A 107 -7.47 -5.73 4.98
C ILE A 107 -8.66 -6.39 4.27
N ALA A 108 -8.76 -6.18 2.96
CA ALA A 108 -9.73 -6.88 2.11
C ALA A 108 -9.56 -8.41 2.22
N GLY A 109 -10.67 -9.14 2.37
CA GLY A 109 -10.65 -10.58 2.68
C GLY A 109 -10.42 -10.92 4.16
N GLY A 110 -10.29 -9.91 5.03
CA GLY A 110 -10.23 -10.06 6.48
C GLY A 110 -8.98 -10.78 7.00
N LYS A 111 -9.03 -11.27 8.24
CA LYS A 111 -7.87 -11.84 8.94
C LYS A 111 -7.13 -12.96 8.19
N LYS A 112 -7.84 -13.73 7.35
CA LYS A 112 -7.21 -14.78 6.52
C LYS A 112 -6.27 -14.18 5.46
N ALA A 113 -6.60 -12.99 4.92
CA ALA A 113 -5.82 -12.29 3.90
C ALA A 113 -4.43 -11.86 4.39
N VAL A 114 -4.27 -11.70 5.71
CA VAL A 114 -2.98 -11.41 6.34
C VAL A 114 -1.93 -12.46 5.98
N PHE A 115 -2.31 -13.74 6.03
CA PHE A 115 -1.38 -14.87 5.86
C PHE A 115 -1.41 -15.50 4.47
N ARG A 116 -2.51 -15.34 3.73
CA ARG A 116 -2.66 -15.90 2.38
C ARG A 116 -3.43 -14.93 1.50
N SER A 117 -2.91 -14.66 0.30
CA SER A 117 -3.61 -13.80 -0.66
C SER A 117 -4.99 -14.36 -1.02
N GLN A 118 -5.96 -13.46 -1.18
CA GLN A 118 -7.32 -13.77 -1.59
C GLN A 118 -7.62 -12.95 -2.84
N GLU A 119 -7.51 -13.58 -4.01
CA GLU A 119 -7.82 -12.95 -5.30
C GLU A 119 -9.30 -12.53 -5.35
N GLY A 120 -9.56 -11.37 -5.96
CA GLY A 120 -10.90 -10.80 -6.08
C GLY A 120 -11.44 -10.12 -4.81
N ALA A 121 -10.72 -10.19 -3.67
CA ALA A 121 -11.16 -9.51 -2.45
C ALA A 121 -11.11 -7.98 -2.58
N GLU A 122 -10.22 -7.45 -3.43
CA GLU A 122 -10.11 -6.01 -3.73
C GLU A 122 -11.25 -5.48 -4.61
N ASP A 123 -11.96 -6.37 -5.31
CA ASP A 123 -13.01 -6.01 -6.27
C ASP A 123 -14.41 -5.96 -5.64
N VAL A 124 -14.51 -5.95 -4.31
CA VAL A 124 -15.80 -5.95 -3.58
C VAL A 124 -15.97 -4.64 -2.80
N PRO A 125 -16.52 -3.57 -3.41
CA PRO A 125 -16.67 -2.27 -2.76
C PRO A 125 -17.46 -2.32 -1.45
N ALA A 126 -18.51 -3.15 -1.39
CA ALA A 126 -19.36 -3.29 -0.21
C ALA A 126 -18.57 -3.79 1.02
N ALA A 127 -17.53 -4.61 0.81
CA ALA A 127 -16.74 -5.18 1.89
C ALA A 127 -15.96 -4.12 2.67
N GLY A 128 -15.59 -2.99 2.04
CA GLY A 128 -14.93 -1.89 2.74
C GLY A 128 -15.87 -1.17 3.72
N ALA A 129 -17.15 -0.99 3.33
CA ALA A 129 -18.16 -0.36 4.17
C ALA A 129 -18.57 -1.24 5.36
N GLU A 130 -18.62 -2.55 5.17
CA GLU A 130 -18.95 -3.53 6.23
C GLU A 130 -17.82 -3.75 7.24
N ALA A 131 -16.60 -3.31 6.94
CA ALA A 131 -15.42 -3.53 7.77
C ALA A 131 -15.17 -2.43 8.83
N LEU A 132 -15.96 -1.35 8.82
CA LEU A 132 -15.91 -0.22 9.76
C LEU A 132 -17.02 -0.33 10.81
#